data_AF-A0A1G1HML6-F1
#
_entry.id   AF-A0A1G1HML6-F1
#
_cell.length_a   1.000
_cell.length_b   1.000
_cell.length_c   1.000
_cell.angle_alpha   90.00
_cell.angle_beta   90.00
_cell.angle_gamma   90.00
#
_symmetry.space_group_name_H-M   'P 1'
#
loop_
_entity.id
_entity.type
_entity.pdbx_description
1 polymer ?
#
loop_
_entity_poly.entity_id
_entity_poly.type
_entity_poly.pdbx_seq_one_letter_code
_entity_poly.pdbx_strand_id
1 'polypeptide(L)'
;MRPRILGLPFSRASFYILATTMICLAWGQNAHARNLISVDEELSAALASHGFTGSIEDKFKQKLERPIDEKRAELGRFLWFDLIGGLNDDNTCGGCHSPTNGFGDTQPIAIGIDSNLVVGPNRAGPRNQRRTPLAVNTALYPTLMWNSRVAALSGDPFDNSAGFQFPLPEGLSQDYELPERLSLSYQPHLLVAQAFIPPSVRDEMAGFSFPGDSFDIRNEVLQRLNGNKAYVELFGQSFPEVAAGAPINFDHFGKAIAEFEFTLIFANAPLDRFARGQRNAMTISQKKGALLFFGKAGCVQCHKVSGSSNEMFSDFRQHVIGVPQVVPSFGNVTFNGTAANEDFGLEQVTGNSTDRYMF
;
A
#
# COMPACT_ATOMS: atom_id res chain seq x y z
N MET A 1 52.53 25.15 -65.63
CA MET A 1 51.33 26.01 -65.62
C MET A 1 50.52 25.68 -64.36
N ARG A 2 50.35 26.64 -63.43
CA ARG A 2 49.51 26.51 -62.23
C ARG A 2 48.14 27.15 -62.50
N PRO A 3 46.99 26.52 -62.19
CA PRO A 3 45.70 27.17 -62.33
C PRO A 3 45.40 28.04 -61.09
N ARG A 4 44.87 29.24 -61.35
CA ARG A 4 44.36 30.18 -60.34
C ARG A 4 42.97 29.74 -59.87
N ILE A 5 42.78 29.65 -58.56
CA ILE A 5 41.46 29.51 -57.91
C ILE A 5 40.83 30.92 -57.83
N LEU A 6 39.67 31.11 -58.47
CA LEU A 6 38.83 32.30 -58.27
C LEU A 6 37.99 32.11 -57.01
N GLY A 7 38.16 32.99 -56.03
CA GLY A 7 37.28 33.11 -54.87
C GLY A 7 35.96 33.79 -55.25
N LEU A 8 34.84 33.13 -54.95
CA LEU A 8 33.50 33.73 -55.00
C LEU A 8 33.28 34.62 -53.76
N PRO A 9 32.66 35.80 -53.89
CA PRO A 9 32.39 36.66 -52.74
C PRO A 9 31.21 36.11 -51.93
N PHE A 10 31.46 35.74 -50.68
CA PHE A 10 30.40 35.47 -49.70
C PHE A 10 29.60 36.77 -49.47
N SER A 11 28.32 36.78 -49.88
CA SER A 11 27.45 37.93 -49.71
C SER A 11 27.16 38.19 -48.22
N ARG A 12 27.14 39.47 -47.81
CA ARG A 12 26.83 39.90 -46.44
C ARG A 12 25.49 39.35 -45.91
N ALA A 13 24.54 39.00 -46.78
CA ALA A 13 23.23 38.46 -46.41
C ALA A 13 23.30 37.10 -45.69
N SER A 14 24.29 36.25 -46.02
CA SER A 14 24.46 34.93 -45.39
C SER A 14 24.97 35.00 -43.94
N PHE A 15 25.67 36.08 -43.58
CA PHE A 15 26.14 36.32 -42.20
C PHE A 15 25.01 36.80 -41.27
N TYR A 16 24.11 37.63 -41.78
CA TYR A 16 22.98 38.12 -40.99
C TYR A 16 21.99 37.01 -40.65
N ILE A 17 21.69 36.10 -41.59
CA ILE A 17 20.77 34.98 -41.35
C ILE A 17 21.31 34.04 -40.27
N LEU A 18 22.59 33.62 -40.36
CA LEU A 18 23.24 32.76 -39.36
C LEU A 18 23.34 33.42 -37.97
N ALA A 19 23.64 34.72 -37.92
CA ALA A 19 23.68 35.47 -36.66
C ALA A 19 22.28 35.59 -36.02
N THR A 20 21.23 35.83 -36.81
CA THR A 20 19.85 35.89 -36.29
C THR A 20 19.34 34.54 -35.80
N THR A 21 19.66 33.41 -36.47
CA THR A 21 19.28 32.08 -35.96
C THR A 21 20.04 31.72 -34.68
N MET A 22 21.34 32.04 -34.58
CA MET A 22 22.09 31.81 -33.33
C MET A 22 21.58 32.66 -32.17
N ILE A 23 21.18 33.91 -32.41
CA ILE A 23 20.61 34.80 -31.38
C ILE A 23 19.22 34.31 -30.97
N CYS A 24 18.33 33.93 -31.91
CA CYS A 24 17.03 33.37 -31.57
C CYS A 24 17.15 32.03 -30.81
N LEU A 25 18.12 31.18 -31.15
CA LEU A 25 18.41 29.94 -30.41
C LEU A 25 18.92 30.22 -28.99
N ALA A 26 19.85 31.17 -28.83
CA ALA A 26 20.36 31.55 -27.51
C ALA A 26 19.30 32.21 -26.61
N TRP A 27 18.40 33.04 -27.18
CA TRP A 27 17.28 33.64 -26.47
C TRP A 27 16.21 32.60 -26.11
N GLY A 28 15.90 31.66 -27.01
CA GLY A 28 15.01 30.54 -26.75
C GLY A 28 15.53 29.63 -25.64
N GLN A 29 16.83 29.34 -25.63
CA GLN A 29 17.49 28.58 -24.57
C GLN A 29 17.45 29.31 -23.22
N ASN A 30 17.70 30.63 -23.20
CA ASN A 30 17.62 31.44 -21.98
C ASN A 30 16.18 31.56 -21.42
N ALA A 31 15.17 31.72 -22.28
CA ALA A 31 13.78 31.76 -21.85
C ALA A 31 13.30 30.41 -21.33
N HIS A 32 13.71 29.31 -21.98
CA HIS A 32 13.41 27.96 -21.52
C HIS A 32 14.07 27.65 -20.17
N ALA A 33 15.34 28.00 -19.99
CA ALA A 33 16.05 27.86 -18.73
C ALA A 33 15.42 28.66 -17.59
N ARG A 34 15.01 29.92 -17.84
CA ARG A 34 14.29 30.74 -16.85
C ARG A 34 12.93 30.14 -16.46
N ASN A 35 12.18 29.61 -17.43
CA ASN A 35 10.90 28.95 -17.17
C ASN A 35 11.08 27.66 -16.35
N LEU A 36 12.13 26.88 -16.64
CA LEU A 36 12.49 25.68 -15.87
C LEU A 36 12.82 26.01 -14.41
N ILE A 37 13.65 27.03 -14.18
CA ILE A 37 13.99 27.50 -12.82
C ILE A 37 12.73 27.95 -12.08
N SER A 38 11.84 28.69 -12.75
CA SER A 38 10.57 29.13 -12.18
C SER A 38 9.65 27.98 -11.75
N VAL A 39 9.52 26.92 -12.57
CA VAL A 39 8.66 25.76 -12.23
C VAL A 39 9.25 24.96 -11.07
N ASP A 40 10.57 24.86 -11.00
CA ASP A 40 11.25 24.14 -9.91
C ASP A 40 11.10 24.84 -8.57
N GLU A 41 11.25 26.16 -8.56
CA GLU A 41 11.06 26.99 -7.39
C GLU A 41 9.60 26.96 -6.90
N GLU A 42 8.65 27.10 -7.82
CA GLU A 42 7.21 27.03 -7.51
C GLU A 42 6.83 25.67 -6.91
N LEU A 43 7.28 24.57 -7.52
CA LEU A 43 6.98 23.24 -7.00
C LEU A 43 7.66 23.00 -5.64
N SER A 44 8.90 23.45 -5.46
CA SER A 44 9.56 23.37 -4.16
C SER A 44 8.79 24.11 -3.08
N ALA A 45 8.32 25.32 -3.36
CA ALA A 45 7.54 26.11 -2.42
C ALA A 45 6.20 25.41 -2.09
N ALA A 46 5.53 24.85 -3.10
CA ALA A 46 4.29 24.08 -2.89
C ALA A 46 4.52 22.86 -1.98
N LEU A 47 5.53 22.03 -2.27
CA LEU A 47 5.85 20.87 -1.44
C LEU A 47 6.21 21.25 -0.01
N ALA A 48 7.02 22.30 0.17
CA ALA A 48 7.37 22.81 1.48
C ALA A 48 6.16 23.33 2.26
N SER A 49 5.24 24.04 1.60
CA SER A 49 4.00 24.54 2.23
C SER A 49 3.08 23.42 2.75
N HIS A 50 3.14 22.24 2.11
CA HIS A 50 2.43 21.03 2.53
C HIS A 50 3.26 20.07 3.38
N GLY A 51 4.50 20.44 3.75
CA GLY A 51 5.37 19.61 4.58
C GLY A 51 5.82 18.29 3.95
N PHE A 52 5.76 18.16 2.61
CA PHE A 52 6.25 16.98 1.90
C PHE A 52 7.77 17.04 1.75
N THR A 53 8.48 16.06 2.30
CA THR A 53 9.95 16.02 2.28
C THR A 53 10.48 14.94 1.35
N GLY A 54 9.63 14.00 0.94
CA GLY A 54 10.02 12.78 0.26
C GLY A 54 10.90 11.89 1.14
N SER A 55 10.86 11.99 2.47
CA SER A 55 11.81 11.30 3.36
C SER A 55 11.13 10.30 4.31
N ILE A 56 10.02 9.72 3.87
CA ILE A 56 9.19 8.86 4.72
C ILE A 56 9.91 7.57 5.14
N GLU A 57 10.85 7.06 4.35
CA GLU A 57 11.67 5.89 4.71
C GLU A 57 12.52 6.15 5.97
N ASP A 58 13.04 7.37 6.14
CA ASP A 58 13.82 7.73 7.33
C ASP A 58 12.91 7.87 8.56
N LYS A 59 11.71 8.43 8.39
CA LYS A 59 10.69 8.51 9.44
C LYS A 59 10.22 7.11 9.88
N PHE A 60 10.06 6.18 8.94
CA PHE A 60 9.76 4.79 9.24
C PHE A 60 10.84 4.16 10.12
N LYS A 61 12.12 4.30 9.75
CA LYS A 61 13.25 3.77 10.54
C LYS A 61 13.29 4.35 11.96
N GLN A 62 12.97 5.63 12.10
CA GLN A 62 12.86 6.28 13.42
C GLN A 62 11.70 5.70 14.24
N LYS A 63 10.52 5.54 13.64
CA LYS A 63 9.33 4.98 14.31
C LYS A 63 9.48 3.51 14.69
N LEU A 64 10.20 2.72 13.88
CA LEU A 64 10.42 1.31 14.16
C LEU A 64 11.34 1.11 15.38
N GLU A 65 12.21 2.09 15.71
CA GLU A 65 13.14 2.08 16.85
C GLU A 65 14.12 0.89 16.92
N ARG A 66 14.21 0.11 15.84
CA ARG A 66 15.14 -1.00 15.67
C ARG A 66 15.38 -1.26 14.17
N PRO A 67 16.47 -1.95 13.80
CA PRO A 67 16.56 -2.50 12.45
C PRO A 67 15.46 -3.55 12.20
N ILE A 68 15.15 -3.76 10.93
CA ILE A 68 14.35 -4.89 10.47
C ILE A 68 15.10 -6.18 10.83
N ASP A 69 14.38 -7.13 11.41
CA ASP A 69 14.90 -8.48 11.66
C ASP A 69 14.83 -9.26 10.34
N GLU A 70 15.97 -9.37 9.66
CA GLU A 70 16.06 -10.01 8.34
C GLU A 70 15.58 -11.47 8.36
N LYS A 71 15.82 -12.22 9.45
CA LYS A 71 15.38 -13.62 9.54
C LYS A 71 13.88 -13.72 9.68
N ARG A 72 13.30 -12.85 10.50
CA ARG A 72 11.84 -12.78 10.68
C ARG A 72 11.15 -12.25 9.43
N ALA A 73 11.73 -11.27 8.74
CA ALA A 73 11.24 -10.79 7.45
C ALA A 73 11.25 -11.90 6.39
N GLU A 74 12.31 -12.72 6.36
CA GLU A 74 12.40 -13.86 5.43
C GLU A 74 11.38 -14.96 5.78
N LEU A 75 11.16 -15.25 7.07
CA LEU A 75 10.07 -16.11 7.51
C LEU A 75 8.70 -15.57 7.06
N GLY A 76 8.46 -14.27 7.24
CA GLY A 76 7.25 -13.60 6.76
C GLY A 76 7.09 -13.70 5.24
N ARG A 77 8.19 -13.56 4.49
CA ARG A 77 8.22 -13.73 3.03
C ARG A 77 7.85 -15.16 2.64
N PHE A 78 8.33 -16.18 3.34
CA PHE A 78 7.91 -17.56 3.08
C PHE A 78 6.40 -17.74 3.31
N LEU A 79 5.88 -17.27 4.45
CA LEU A 79 4.45 -17.34 4.75
C LEU A 79 3.59 -16.59 3.72
N TRP A 80 4.07 -15.44 3.24
CA TRP A 80 3.37 -14.61 2.26
C TRP A 80 3.07 -15.32 0.94
N PHE A 81 3.96 -16.24 0.52
CA PHE A 81 3.84 -16.96 -0.75
C PHE A 81 3.48 -18.44 -0.59
N ASP A 82 3.21 -18.90 0.63
CA ASP A 82 2.85 -20.29 0.92
C ASP A 82 1.33 -20.43 1.15
N LEU A 83 0.76 -21.53 0.66
CA LEU A 83 -0.65 -21.90 0.84
C LEU A 83 -0.95 -22.31 2.29
N ILE A 84 0.07 -22.57 3.11
CA ILE A 84 -0.09 -23.07 4.49
C ILE A 84 -0.97 -22.19 5.37
N GLY A 85 -1.04 -20.88 5.07
CA GLY A 85 -1.87 -19.91 5.79
C GLY A 85 -3.35 -19.93 5.39
N GLY A 86 -3.74 -20.64 4.33
CA GLY A 86 -5.13 -20.82 3.89
C GLY A 86 -5.58 -22.26 4.06
N LEU A 87 -6.90 -22.48 4.21
CA LEU A 87 -7.48 -23.83 4.33
C LEU A 87 -8.15 -24.32 3.04
N ASN A 88 -8.31 -23.45 2.04
CA ASN A 88 -8.83 -23.82 0.71
C ASN A 88 -7.72 -24.28 -0.26
N ASP A 89 -6.45 -24.20 0.16
CA ASP A 89 -5.26 -24.68 -0.57
C ASP A 89 -5.08 -24.07 -1.98
N ASP A 90 -5.58 -22.85 -2.21
CA ASP A 90 -5.54 -22.21 -3.53
C ASP A 90 -5.27 -20.70 -3.57
N ASN A 91 -4.97 -20.10 -2.42
CA ASN A 91 -4.62 -18.68 -2.33
C ASN A 91 -3.54 -18.40 -1.27
N THR A 92 -2.76 -17.36 -1.51
CA THR A 92 -1.71 -16.84 -0.62
C THR A 92 -1.84 -15.32 -0.53
N CYS A 93 -1.17 -14.68 0.44
CA CYS A 93 -1.09 -13.22 0.48
C CYS A 93 -0.57 -12.66 -0.85
N GLY A 94 0.49 -13.27 -1.40
CA GLY A 94 1.10 -12.91 -2.68
C GLY A 94 0.23 -13.15 -3.91
N GLY A 95 -0.83 -13.96 -3.79
CA GLY A 95 -1.81 -14.14 -4.85
C GLY A 95 -2.61 -12.86 -5.10
N CYS A 96 -3.07 -12.20 -4.04
CA CYS A 96 -3.83 -10.94 -4.12
C CYS A 96 -2.90 -9.72 -4.08
N HIS A 97 -1.78 -9.80 -3.35
CA HIS A 97 -0.80 -8.73 -3.19
C HIS A 97 0.50 -9.06 -3.93
N SER A 98 0.43 -9.10 -5.27
CA SER A 98 1.54 -9.56 -6.11
C SER A 98 2.69 -8.53 -6.21
N PRO A 99 3.96 -8.94 -6.02
CA PRO A 99 5.12 -8.06 -6.21
C PRO A 99 5.19 -7.45 -7.62
N THR A 100 4.70 -8.17 -8.63
CA THR A 100 4.70 -7.72 -10.03
C THR A 100 3.78 -6.54 -10.31
N ASN A 101 2.93 -6.17 -9.34
CA ASN A 101 1.97 -5.09 -9.44
C ASN A 101 1.98 -4.22 -8.16
N GLY A 102 3.18 -3.94 -7.63
CA GLY A 102 3.34 -3.08 -6.45
C GLY A 102 2.74 -3.66 -5.17
N PHE A 103 2.68 -4.99 -5.05
CA PHE A 103 1.99 -5.71 -3.98
C PHE A 103 0.49 -5.38 -3.89
N GLY A 104 -0.16 -5.17 -5.03
CA GLY A 104 -1.63 -5.16 -5.14
C GLY A 104 -2.12 -6.08 -6.24
N ASP A 105 -3.43 -6.16 -6.39
CA ASP A 105 -4.04 -7.09 -7.34
C ASP A 105 -4.11 -6.47 -8.76
N THR A 106 -3.82 -7.30 -9.75
CA THR A 106 -4.05 -6.99 -11.17
C THR A 106 -5.53 -7.05 -11.56
N GLN A 107 -6.37 -7.66 -10.72
CA GLN A 107 -7.81 -7.77 -10.90
C GLN A 107 -8.55 -6.52 -10.39
N PRO A 108 -9.71 -6.17 -10.98
CA PRO A 108 -10.52 -5.02 -10.54
C PRO A 108 -11.27 -5.28 -9.22
N ILE A 109 -11.64 -6.53 -8.96
CA ILE A 109 -12.23 -7.02 -7.70
C ILE A 109 -11.46 -8.29 -7.35
N ALA A 110 -11.10 -8.48 -6.09
CA ALA A 110 -10.22 -9.58 -5.72
C ALA A 110 -10.90 -10.94 -5.97
N ILE A 111 -10.06 -11.93 -6.21
CA ILE A 111 -10.43 -13.34 -6.25
C ILE A 111 -9.67 -13.97 -5.10
N GLY A 112 -10.36 -14.42 -4.06
CA GLY A 112 -9.73 -15.10 -2.92
C GLY A 112 -9.58 -16.58 -3.21
N ILE A 113 -10.55 -17.35 -2.73
CA ILE A 113 -10.68 -18.79 -2.93
C ILE A 113 -11.30 -19.17 -4.28
N ASP A 114 -11.31 -20.47 -4.56
CA ASP A 114 -11.70 -21.12 -5.82
C ASP A 114 -10.96 -20.51 -7.02
N SER A 115 -9.68 -20.22 -6.80
CA SER A 115 -8.80 -19.62 -7.78
C SER A 115 -8.18 -20.69 -8.69
N ASN A 116 -7.81 -20.30 -9.90
CA ASN A 116 -7.09 -21.17 -10.84
C ASN A 116 -5.58 -21.32 -10.52
N LEU A 117 -5.13 -21.00 -9.30
CA LEU A 117 -3.73 -21.04 -8.86
C LEU A 117 -2.78 -20.14 -9.67
N VAL A 118 -3.33 -19.11 -10.32
CA VAL A 118 -2.57 -18.14 -11.11
C VAL A 118 -2.54 -16.79 -10.39
N VAL A 119 -1.35 -16.20 -10.33
CA VAL A 119 -1.17 -14.81 -9.90
C VAL A 119 -1.11 -13.91 -11.13
N GLY A 120 -1.79 -12.76 -11.09
CA GLY A 120 -1.73 -11.76 -12.14
C GLY A 120 -2.97 -11.72 -13.05
N PRO A 121 -2.86 -11.15 -14.25
CA PRO A 121 -4.03 -10.77 -15.07
C PRO A 121 -4.92 -11.95 -15.48
N ASN A 122 -4.35 -13.16 -15.51
CA ASN A 122 -5.05 -14.40 -15.88
C ASN A 122 -5.63 -15.15 -14.67
N ARG A 123 -5.57 -14.57 -13.47
CA ARG A 123 -6.25 -15.11 -12.29
C ARG A 123 -7.75 -15.16 -12.54
N ALA A 124 -8.37 -16.31 -12.30
CA ALA A 124 -9.79 -16.55 -12.48
C ALA A 124 -10.36 -17.29 -11.27
N GLY A 125 -11.63 -17.03 -10.98
CA GLY A 125 -12.35 -17.54 -9.82
C GLY A 125 -13.51 -16.61 -9.45
N PRO A 126 -14.32 -16.97 -8.44
CA PRO A 126 -15.38 -16.11 -7.95
C PRO A 126 -14.78 -14.85 -7.32
N ARG A 127 -15.41 -13.71 -7.62
CA ARG A 127 -14.99 -12.41 -7.09
C ARG A 127 -15.56 -12.17 -5.69
N ASN A 128 -14.76 -11.53 -4.85
CA ASN A 128 -15.16 -11.04 -3.53
C ASN A 128 -15.97 -9.71 -3.67
N GLN A 129 -15.90 -8.83 -2.67
CA GLN A 129 -16.60 -7.55 -2.69
C GLN A 129 -15.78 -6.37 -3.24
N ARG A 130 -14.47 -6.34 -2.98
CA ARG A 130 -13.64 -5.14 -3.17
C ARG A 130 -12.31 -5.44 -3.84
N ARG A 131 -11.75 -4.44 -4.50
CA ARG A 131 -10.37 -4.51 -5.01
C ARG A 131 -9.39 -4.70 -3.85
N THR A 132 -8.37 -5.53 -4.02
CA THR A 132 -7.26 -5.59 -3.06
C THR A 132 -6.42 -4.30 -3.10
N PRO A 133 -6.18 -3.62 -1.95
CA PRO A 133 -5.29 -2.47 -1.89
C PRO A 133 -3.81 -2.87 -2.08
N LEU A 134 -2.94 -1.89 -2.35
CA LEU A 134 -1.50 -2.13 -2.34
C LEU A 134 -1.03 -2.42 -0.90
N ALA A 135 -0.11 -3.37 -0.72
CA ALA A 135 0.55 -3.61 0.57
C ALA A 135 1.82 -2.76 0.76
N VAL A 136 2.33 -2.14 -0.31
CA VAL A 136 3.48 -1.22 -0.21
C VAL A 136 3.13 -0.03 0.69
N ASN A 137 4.05 0.32 1.59
CA ASN A 137 3.96 1.44 2.54
C ASN A 137 2.81 1.35 3.57
N THR A 138 2.05 0.26 3.65
CA THR A 138 0.90 0.13 4.58
C THR A 138 1.32 0.13 6.05
N ALA A 139 2.58 -0.14 6.36
CA ALA A 139 3.10 -0.01 7.72
C ALA A 139 2.99 1.41 8.28
N LEU A 140 2.75 2.41 7.44
CA LEU A 140 2.59 3.81 7.83
C LEU A 140 1.12 4.25 7.93
N TYR A 141 0.19 3.35 7.62
CA TYR A 141 -1.23 3.66 7.50
C TYR A 141 -1.90 3.50 8.86
N PRO A 142 -2.54 4.55 9.40
CA PRO A 142 -3.29 4.46 10.66
C PRO A 142 -4.62 3.73 10.50
N THR A 143 -5.13 3.62 9.27
CA THR A 143 -6.36 2.90 8.94
C THR A 143 -6.12 1.98 7.73
N LEU A 144 -6.67 0.78 7.80
CA LEU A 144 -6.56 -0.27 6.80
C LEU A 144 -7.96 -0.72 6.38
N MET A 145 -8.01 -1.37 5.22
CA MET A 145 -9.25 -1.74 4.51
C MET A 145 -10.00 -0.53 3.97
N TRP A 146 -10.78 -0.76 2.90
CA TRP A 146 -11.56 0.30 2.23
C TRP A 146 -12.64 0.94 3.08
N ASN A 147 -13.08 0.32 4.17
CA ASN A 147 -14.07 0.90 5.08
C ASN A 147 -13.47 1.23 6.45
N SER A 148 -12.13 1.34 6.53
CA SER A 148 -11.39 1.63 7.77
C SER A 148 -11.75 0.74 8.97
N ARG A 149 -12.20 -0.50 8.71
CA ARG A 149 -12.61 -1.42 9.78
C ARG A 149 -11.46 -1.81 10.72
N VAL A 150 -10.23 -1.76 10.21
CA VAL A 150 -9.00 -1.99 10.99
C VAL A 150 -8.26 -0.67 11.15
N ALA A 151 -8.06 -0.18 12.37
CA ALA A 151 -7.47 1.13 12.59
C ALA A 151 -6.66 1.20 13.89
N ALA A 152 -5.66 2.08 13.94
CA ALA A 152 -5.04 2.53 15.16
C ALA A 152 -5.80 3.75 15.70
N LEU A 153 -6.40 3.63 16.88
CA LEU A 153 -7.24 4.70 17.46
C LEU A 153 -6.42 5.93 17.89
N SER A 154 -5.11 5.76 18.08
CA SER A 154 -4.14 6.84 18.29
C SER A 154 -3.91 7.70 17.03
N GLY A 155 -4.24 7.16 15.85
CA GLY A 155 -3.86 7.73 14.57
C GLY A 155 -2.40 7.44 14.17
N ASP A 156 -1.69 6.59 14.91
CA ASP A 156 -0.32 6.15 14.62
C ASP A 156 -0.23 4.62 14.72
N PRO A 157 0.07 3.89 13.63
CA PRO A 157 0.05 2.42 13.64
C PRO A 157 1.13 1.78 14.52
N PHE A 158 2.10 2.57 15.01
CA PHE A 158 3.13 2.17 15.96
C PHE A 158 2.76 2.47 17.43
N ASP A 159 1.67 3.21 17.68
CA ASP A 159 1.20 3.56 19.02
C ASP A 159 -0.13 2.89 19.29
N ASN A 160 -0.10 1.85 20.12
CA ASN A 160 -1.28 1.09 20.54
C ASN A 160 -1.87 1.58 21.87
N SER A 161 -1.44 2.72 22.41
CA SER A 161 -1.89 3.23 23.73
C SER A 161 -3.39 3.54 23.79
N ALA A 162 -3.97 3.97 22.67
CA ALA A 162 -5.42 4.17 22.52
C ALA A 162 -6.15 2.90 22.05
N GLY A 163 -5.42 1.81 21.80
CA GLY A 163 -5.93 0.57 21.24
C GLY A 163 -6.10 0.59 19.72
N PHE A 164 -6.48 -0.57 19.19
CA PHE A 164 -6.84 -0.75 17.79
C PHE A 164 -8.36 -0.89 17.64
N GLN A 165 -8.88 -0.59 16.46
CA GLN A 165 -10.21 -1.01 16.04
C GLN A 165 -10.05 -2.29 15.24
N PHE A 166 -10.82 -3.31 15.62
CA PHE A 166 -10.81 -4.59 14.91
C PHE A 166 -12.19 -5.23 15.07
N PRO A 167 -12.92 -5.46 13.97
CA PRO A 167 -14.30 -5.93 14.04
C PRO A 167 -14.37 -7.39 14.50
N LEU A 168 -15.54 -7.79 15.01
CA LEU A 168 -15.86 -9.20 15.22
C LEU A 168 -16.12 -9.90 13.88
N PRO A 169 -15.84 -11.21 13.75
CA PRO A 169 -15.29 -12.11 14.78
C PRO A 169 -13.77 -12.01 14.99
N GLU A 170 -13.04 -11.31 14.13
CA GLU A 170 -11.57 -11.32 14.14
C GLU A 170 -10.98 -10.59 15.37
N GLY A 171 -11.76 -9.71 15.99
CA GLY A 171 -11.40 -8.92 17.17
C GLY A 171 -11.56 -9.64 18.51
N LEU A 172 -11.91 -10.93 18.51
CA LEU A 172 -12.01 -11.73 19.74
C LEU A 172 -10.64 -12.29 20.16
N SER A 173 -10.27 -12.08 21.43
CA SER A 173 -9.20 -12.85 22.09
C SER A 173 -9.75 -14.16 22.65
N GLN A 174 -8.90 -15.19 22.73
CA GLN A 174 -9.26 -16.58 23.11
C GLN A 174 -9.86 -16.72 24.52
N ASP A 175 -9.76 -15.68 25.36
CA ASP A 175 -10.27 -15.64 26.73
C ASP A 175 -11.69 -15.03 26.75
N TYR A 176 -12.70 -15.89 26.75
CA TYR A 176 -14.14 -15.55 26.77
C TYR A 176 -14.63 -14.85 28.06
N GLU A 177 -13.75 -14.60 29.04
CA GLU A 177 -14.16 -14.18 30.39
C GLU A 177 -13.90 -12.69 30.74
N LEU A 178 -13.34 -11.88 29.83
CA LEU A 178 -13.06 -10.46 30.12
C LEU A 178 -13.74 -9.51 29.11
N PRO A 179 -14.52 -8.52 29.57
CA PRO A 179 -15.18 -7.53 28.69
C PRO A 179 -14.24 -6.58 27.94
N GLU A 180 -12.92 -6.62 28.18
CA GLU A 180 -11.98 -5.56 27.78
C GLU A 180 -10.74 -6.03 26.98
N ARG A 181 -10.83 -7.08 26.17
CA ARG A 181 -9.77 -7.41 25.17
C ARG A 181 -10.22 -7.21 23.73
N LEU A 182 -10.81 -6.04 23.50
CA LEU A 182 -11.06 -5.53 22.17
C LEU A 182 -9.74 -5.49 21.38
N SER A 183 -9.76 -6.09 20.20
CA SER A 183 -9.04 -5.65 18.99
C SER A 183 -7.58 -6.08 18.74
N LEU A 184 -6.99 -7.02 19.47
CA LEU A 184 -5.55 -7.31 19.38
C LEU A 184 -4.68 -6.08 19.73
N SER A 185 -5.19 -5.17 20.57
CA SER A 185 -4.49 -3.93 20.98
C SER A 185 -3.13 -4.18 21.65
N TYR A 186 -2.88 -5.37 22.20
CA TYR A 186 -1.59 -5.72 22.80
C TYR A 186 -0.47 -5.91 21.76
N GLN A 187 -0.83 -6.00 20.48
CA GLN A 187 0.16 -6.13 19.41
C GLN A 187 0.97 -4.85 19.25
N PRO A 188 2.26 -4.95 18.90
CA PRO A 188 3.15 -3.80 18.83
C PRO A 188 2.91 -2.91 17.61
N HIS A 189 2.10 -3.35 16.66
CA HIS A 189 1.85 -2.62 15.41
C HIS A 189 0.52 -3.05 14.76
N LEU A 190 -0.15 -2.14 14.06
CA LEU A 190 -1.44 -2.39 13.42
C LEU A 190 -1.41 -3.55 12.39
N LEU A 191 -0.35 -3.66 11.58
CA LEU A 191 -0.18 -4.78 10.63
C LEU A 191 -0.06 -6.14 11.32
N VAL A 192 0.53 -6.21 12.52
CA VAL A 192 0.59 -7.47 13.27
C VAL A 192 -0.81 -7.94 13.64
N ALA A 193 -1.68 -7.01 14.04
CA ALA A 193 -3.09 -7.31 14.27
C ALA A 193 -3.78 -7.70 12.95
N GLN A 194 -3.63 -6.91 11.88
CA GLN A 194 -4.30 -7.17 10.59
C GLN A 194 -3.98 -8.55 10.01
N ALA A 195 -2.75 -9.05 10.18
CA ALA A 195 -2.33 -10.36 9.69
C ALA A 195 -3.14 -11.56 10.23
N PHE A 196 -3.96 -11.35 11.28
CA PHE A 196 -4.85 -12.37 11.82
C PHE A 196 -6.11 -12.57 10.97
N ILE A 197 -6.46 -11.60 10.12
CA ILE A 197 -7.74 -11.59 9.37
C ILE A 197 -7.70 -12.55 8.18
N PRO A 198 -6.84 -12.37 7.15
CA PRO A 198 -7.03 -13.05 5.87
C PRO A 198 -7.05 -14.58 5.97
N PRO A 199 -6.17 -15.23 6.77
CA PRO A 199 -6.23 -16.68 7.02
C PRO A 199 -7.58 -17.19 7.53
N SER A 200 -8.33 -16.34 8.24
CA SER A 200 -9.60 -16.69 8.89
C SER A 200 -10.85 -16.29 8.09
N VAL A 201 -10.68 -15.51 7.02
CA VAL A 201 -11.78 -15.04 6.18
C VAL A 201 -12.09 -16.04 5.08
N ARG A 202 -13.35 -16.47 5.01
CA ARG A 202 -13.83 -17.58 4.17
C ARG A 202 -13.69 -17.29 2.68
N ASP A 203 -14.08 -16.11 2.24
CA ASP A 203 -13.98 -15.68 0.86
C ASP A 203 -12.57 -15.19 0.45
N GLU A 204 -11.62 -15.11 1.39
CA GLU A 204 -10.23 -14.71 1.13
C GLU A 204 -9.27 -15.91 1.08
N MET A 205 -9.07 -16.64 2.19
CA MET A 205 -8.10 -17.75 2.28
C MET A 205 -8.63 -19.01 2.96
N ALA A 206 -9.63 -18.90 3.84
CA ALA A 206 -10.08 -20.04 4.64
C ALA A 206 -10.95 -21.04 3.87
N GLY A 207 -11.74 -20.57 2.90
CA GLY A 207 -12.72 -21.41 2.23
C GLY A 207 -14.01 -21.62 3.03
N PHE A 208 -15.04 -22.07 2.34
CA PHE A 208 -16.37 -22.31 2.94
C PHE A 208 -16.53 -23.73 3.51
N SER A 209 -15.64 -24.65 3.16
CA SER A 209 -15.76 -26.08 3.52
C SER A 209 -15.30 -26.39 4.95
N PHE A 210 -14.38 -25.60 5.51
CA PHE A 210 -13.88 -25.82 6.87
C PHE A 210 -14.94 -25.39 7.92
N PRO A 211 -15.33 -26.27 8.86
CA PRO A 211 -16.33 -25.95 9.88
C PRO A 211 -15.77 -25.01 10.96
N GLY A 212 -16.65 -24.44 11.78
CA GLY A 212 -16.24 -23.63 12.93
C GLY A 212 -16.11 -22.13 12.64
N ASP A 213 -15.60 -21.39 13.62
CA ASP A 213 -15.44 -19.94 13.55
C ASP A 213 -13.99 -19.53 13.19
N SER A 214 -13.69 -18.24 13.25
CA SER A 214 -12.35 -17.70 12.97
C SER A 214 -11.28 -18.20 13.96
N PHE A 215 -11.64 -18.68 15.15
CA PHE A 215 -10.69 -19.34 16.05
C PHE A 215 -10.36 -20.75 15.60
N ASP A 216 -11.37 -21.53 15.22
CA ASP A 216 -11.18 -22.89 14.72
C ASP A 216 -10.29 -22.89 13.46
N ILE A 217 -10.55 -21.96 12.54
CA ILE A 217 -9.76 -21.80 11.32
C ILE A 217 -8.30 -21.46 11.64
N ARG A 218 -8.06 -20.50 12.55
CA ARG A 218 -6.70 -20.15 12.97
C ARG A 218 -6.02 -21.33 13.67
N ASN A 219 -6.72 -22.05 14.54
CA ASN A 219 -6.16 -23.23 15.20
C ASN A 219 -5.72 -24.29 14.18
N GLU A 220 -6.48 -24.51 13.10
CA GLU A 220 -6.10 -25.42 12.03
C GLU A 220 -4.84 -24.94 11.29
N VAL A 221 -4.73 -23.64 10.97
CA VAL A 221 -3.51 -23.06 10.40
C VAL A 221 -2.30 -23.29 11.33
N LEU A 222 -2.48 -23.12 12.65
CA LEU A 222 -1.41 -23.42 13.61
C LEU A 222 -1.06 -24.91 13.67
N GLN A 223 -2.03 -25.82 13.52
CA GLN A 223 -1.75 -27.26 13.43
C GLN A 223 -0.90 -27.58 12.21
N ARG A 224 -1.21 -27.00 11.04
CA ARG A 224 -0.41 -27.14 9.81
C ARG A 224 1.02 -26.64 10.02
N LEU A 225 1.19 -25.46 10.61
CA LEU A 225 2.49 -24.86 10.90
C LEU A 225 3.32 -25.68 11.89
N ASN A 226 2.73 -26.07 13.03
CA ASN A 226 3.41 -26.86 14.06
C ASN A 226 3.70 -28.30 13.61
N GLY A 227 2.90 -28.85 12.69
CA GLY A 227 3.14 -30.15 12.06
C GLY A 227 4.27 -30.14 11.03
N ASN A 228 4.70 -28.96 10.57
CA ASN A 228 5.76 -28.80 9.58
C ASN A 228 7.10 -28.48 10.25
N LYS A 229 8.02 -29.46 10.27
CA LYS A 229 9.36 -29.31 10.88
C LYS A 229 10.16 -28.14 10.34
N ALA A 230 10.07 -27.84 9.04
CA ALA A 230 10.78 -26.73 8.44
C ALA A 230 10.27 -25.39 8.96
N TYR A 231 8.95 -25.25 9.13
CA TYR A 231 8.39 -24.05 9.76
C TYR A 231 8.75 -23.95 11.24
N VAL A 232 8.67 -25.03 12.01
CA VAL A 232 9.11 -25.01 13.43
C VAL A 232 10.57 -24.54 13.54
N GLU A 233 11.46 -25.01 12.67
CA GLU A 233 12.85 -24.55 12.63
C GLU A 233 12.96 -23.07 12.25
N LEU A 234 12.28 -22.62 11.18
CA LEU A 234 12.31 -21.22 10.74
C LEU A 234 11.75 -20.27 11.81
N PHE A 235 10.64 -20.62 12.47
CA PHE A 235 10.09 -19.85 13.59
C PHE A 235 11.06 -19.85 14.78
N GLY A 236 11.72 -20.96 15.09
CA GLY A 236 12.75 -21.03 16.14
C GLY A 236 13.95 -20.11 15.89
N GLN A 237 14.25 -19.75 14.64
CA GLN A 237 15.32 -18.77 14.34
C GLN A 237 14.94 -17.32 14.71
N SER A 238 13.64 -17.03 14.83
CA SER A 238 13.10 -15.67 15.08
C SER A 238 12.45 -15.50 16.46
N PHE A 239 12.02 -16.60 17.09
CA PHE A 239 11.28 -16.62 18.35
C PHE A 239 11.95 -17.60 19.33
N PRO A 240 12.71 -17.10 20.33
CA PRO A 240 13.44 -17.94 21.28
C PRO A 240 12.58 -18.97 22.02
N GLU A 241 11.33 -18.62 22.32
CA GLU A 241 10.34 -19.49 22.93
C GLU A 241 10.02 -20.70 22.04
N VAL A 242 9.91 -20.51 20.72
CA VAL A 242 9.71 -21.62 19.76
C VAL A 242 10.98 -22.48 19.67
N ALA A 243 12.16 -21.85 19.68
CA ALA A 243 13.43 -22.58 19.75
C ALA A 243 13.55 -23.44 21.03
N ALA A 244 12.95 -23.00 22.13
CA ALA A 244 12.88 -23.73 23.39
C ALA A 244 11.76 -24.79 23.44
N GLY A 245 11.01 -24.97 22.36
CA GLY A 245 9.97 -26.00 22.23
C GLY A 245 8.53 -25.53 22.48
N ALA A 246 8.29 -24.22 22.63
CA ALA A 246 6.93 -23.70 22.62
C ALA A 246 6.30 -23.84 21.21
N PRO A 247 4.98 -24.06 21.11
CA PRO A 247 4.31 -24.12 19.81
C PRO A 247 4.30 -22.75 19.12
N ILE A 248 4.25 -22.77 17.79
CA ILE A 248 3.93 -21.59 16.98
C ILE A 248 2.49 -21.15 17.32
N ASN A 249 2.30 -19.85 17.52
CA ASN A 249 1.00 -19.22 17.73
C ASN A 249 0.78 -18.07 16.71
N PHE A 250 -0.41 -17.46 16.72
CA PHE A 250 -0.74 -16.41 15.76
C PHE A 250 -0.01 -15.08 16.02
N ASP A 251 0.49 -14.82 17.24
CA ASP A 251 1.35 -13.67 17.48
C ASP A 251 2.67 -13.82 16.71
N HIS A 252 3.26 -15.02 16.69
CA HIS A 252 4.45 -15.30 15.89
C HIS A 252 4.15 -15.12 14.40
N PHE A 253 3.02 -15.64 13.91
CA PHE A 253 2.59 -15.51 12.52
C PHE A 253 2.43 -14.05 12.12
N GLY A 254 1.66 -13.27 12.88
CA GLY A 254 1.41 -11.86 12.59
C GLY A 254 2.68 -11.01 12.66
N LYS A 255 3.56 -11.28 13.63
CA LYS A 255 4.88 -10.60 13.73
C LYS A 255 5.77 -10.93 12.53
N ALA A 256 5.74 -12.17 12.03
CA ALA A 256 6.51 -12.54 10.84
C ALA A 256 6.00 -11.83 9.57
N ILE A 257 4.67 -11.86 9.33
CA ILE A 257 4.05 -11.17 8.19
C ILE A 257 4.35 -9.67 8.22
N ALA A 258 4.11 -9.01 9.36
CA ALA A 258 4.35 -7.58 9.49
C ALA A 258 5.83 -7.22 9.30
N GLU A 259 6.77 -8.06 9.77
CA GLU A 259 8.20 -7.83 9.54
C GLU A 259 8.57 -7.90 8.05
N PHE A 260 7.92 -8.77 7.27
CA PHE A 260 8.07 -8.76 5.82
C PHE A 260 7.49 -7.49 5.20
N GLU A 261 6.29 -7.07 5.62
CA GLU A 261 5.68 -5.83 5.13
C GLU A 261 6.49 -4.57 5.48
N PHE A 262 7.22 -4.58 6.60
CA PHE A 262 8.19 -3.54 6.97
C PHE A 262 9.34 -3.40 5.97
N THR A 263 9.63 -4.42 5.17
CA THR A 263 10.60 -4.34 4.07
C THR A 263 10.03 -3.65 2.83
N LEU A 264 8.71 -3.45 2.76
CA LEU A 264 7.99 -2.89 1.62
C LEU A 264 7.79 -1.38 1.73
N ILE A 265 8.74 -0.70 2.39
CA ILE A 265 8.76 0.76 2.51
C ILE A 265 9.56 1.35 1.33
N PHE A 266 8.86 1.98 0.40
CA PHE A 266 9.42 2.58 -0.80
C PHE A 266 9.12 4.09 -0.85
N ALA A 267 10.17 4.90 -0.87
CA ALA A 267 10.10 6.37 -0.94
C ALA A 267 11.07 6.93 -1.99
N ASN A 268 11.05 6.38 -3.20
CA ASN A 268 12.01 6.77 -4.25
C ASN A 268 11.37 7.08 -5.60
N ALA A 269 10.10 7.46 -5.61
CA ALA A 269 9.43 8.00 -6.79
C ALA A 269 10.13 9.28 -7.28
N PRO A 270 9.95 9.67 -8.56
CA PRO A 270 10.43 10.94 -9.09
C PRO A 270 10.13 12.17 -8.20
N LEU A 271 8.94 12.20 -7.59
CA LEU A 271 8.51 13.29 -6.70
C LEU A 271 9.30 13.30 -5.39
N ASP A 272 9.55 12.14 -4.78
CA ASP A 272 10.38 12.03 -3.57
C ASP A 272 11.80 12.54 -3.82
N ARG A 273 12.40 12.11 -4.93
CA ARG A 273 13.74 12.56 -5.34
C ARG A 273 13.78 14.06 -5.61
N PHE A 274 12.75 14.61 -6.25
CA PHE A 274 12.62 16.05 -6.46
C PHE A 274 12.53 16.82 -5.13
N ALA A 275 11.72 16.33 -4.17
CA ALA A 275 11.59 16.93 -2.84
C ALA A 275 12.93 16.92 -2.07
N ARG A 276 13.74 15.87 -2.27
CA ARG A 276 15.13 15.79 -1.77
C ARG A 276 16.16 16.59 -2.59
N GLY A 277 15.71 17.49 -3.47
CA GLY A 277 16.56 18.42 -4.20
C GLY A 277 17.03 17.94 -5.58
N GLN A 278 16.68 16.73 -6.03
CA GLN A 278 17.03 16.25 -7.37
C GLN A 278 16.12 16.85 -8.43
N ARG A 279 16.41 18.10 -8.84
CA ARG A 279 15.60 18.90 -9.79
C ARG A 279 15.29 18.19 -11.11
N ASN A 280 16.19 17.35 -11.59
CA ASN A 280 16.04 16.62 -12.85
C ASN A 280 15.29 15.27 -12.71
N ALA A 281 14.80 14.93 -11.52
CA ALA A 281 14.09 13.66 -11.31
C ALA A 281 12.72 13.62 -12.01
N MET A 282 12.13 14.77 -12.31
CA MET A 282 10.82 14.91 -12.94
C MET A 282 10.91 15.70 -14.25
N THR A 283 10.11 15.30 -15.23
CA THR A 283 9.85 16.08 -16.45
C THR A 283 9.06 17.35 -16.13
N ILE A 284 9.10 18.35 -17.01
CA ILE A 284 8.31 19.58 -16.88
C ILE A 284 6.81 19.26 -16.75
N SER A 285 6.30 18.29 -17.51
CA SER A 285 4.89 17.91 -17.47
C SER A 285 4.51 17.32 -16.11
N GLN A 286 5.35 16.46 -15.54
CA GLN A 286 5.13 15.90 -14.20
C GLN A 286 5.15 17.01 -13.13
N LYS A 287 6.07 17.98 -13.23
CA LYS A 287 6.13 19.11 -12.30
C LYS A 287 4.86 19.98 -12.35
N LYS A 288 4.37 20.27 -13.57
CA LYS A 288 3.10 21.00 -13.77
C LYS A 288 1.90 20.22 -13.20
N GLY A 289 1.87 18.90 -13.37
CA GLY A 289 0.86 18.04 -12.77
C GLY A 289 0.89 18.09 -11.24
N ALA A 290 2.08 18.04 -10.64
CA ALA A 290 2.24 18.19 -9.19
C ALA A 290 1.78 19.57 -8.70
N LEU A 291 2.08 20.66 -9.42
CA LEU A 291 1.58 22.00 -9.09
C LEU A 291 0.04 22.09 -9.13
N LEU A 292 -0.62 21.39 -10.06
CA LEU A 292 -2.07 21.28 -10.05
C LEU A 292 -2.55 20.56 -8.79
N PHE A 293 -1.94 19.40 -8.48
CA PHE A 293 -2.29 18.55 -7.35
C PHE A 293 -2.18 19.27 -6.00
N PHE A 294 -1.05 19.93 -5.76
CA PHE A 294 -0.75 20.66 -4.52
C PHE A 294 -1.36 22.07 -4.47
N GLY A 295 -1.95 22.53 -5.57
CA GLY A 295 -2.51 23.87 -5.71
C GLY A 295 -3.96 23.84 -6.14
N LYS A 296 -4.23 24.47 -7.29
CA LYS A 296 -5.59 24.85 -7.70
C LYS A 296 -6.57 23.72 -7.97
N ALA A 297 -6.11 22.48 -8.18
CA ALA A 297 -7.02 21.35 -8.37
C ALA A 297 -7.57 20.82 -7.04
N GLY A 298 -7.00 21.21 -5.89
CA GLY A 298 -7.49 20.83 -4.57
C GLY A 298 -7.27 19.35 -4.20
N CYS A 299 -6.55 18.57 -5.01
CA CYS A 299 -6.37 17.13 -4.78
C CYS A 299 -5.77 16.84 -3.39
N VAL A 300 -4.78 17.64 -2.98
CA VAL A 300 -4.11 17.53 -1.68
C VAL A 300 -5.02 17.76 -0.46
N GLN A 301 -6.24 18.29 -0.65
CA GLN A 301 -7.18 18.51 0.46
C GLN A 301 -7.65 17.20 1.10
N CYS A 302 -7.86 16.16 0.29
CA CYS A 302 -8.14 14.80 0.77
C CYS A 302 -6.91 13.90 0.62
N HIS A 303 -6.11 14.05 -0.44
CA HIS A 303 -4.86 13.33 -0.62
C HIS A 303 -3.69 14.02 0.09
N LYS A 304 -3.85 14.19 1.40
CA LYS A 304 -2.90 14.92 2.24
C LYS A 304 -1.57 14.19 2.36
N VAL A 305 -0.52 14.97 2.60
CA VAL A 305 0.86 14.49 2.80
C VAL A 305 1.44 14.90 4.16
N SER A 306 0.81 15.86 4.85
CA SER A 306 1.23 16.37 6.15
C SER A 306 0.54 15.67 7.32
N GLY A 307 1.13 15.74 8.52
CA GLY A 307 0.51 15.26 9.75
C GLY A 307 0.38 13.74 9.77
N SER A 308 -0.77 13.22 10.21
CA SER A 308 -1.05 11.77 10.27
C SER A 308 -1.04 11.07 8.91
N SER A 309 -1.09 11.84 7.82
CA SER A 309 -0.97 11.30 6.46
C SER A 309 0.40 10.71 6.16
N ASN A 310 1.45 11.08 6.90
CA ASN A 310 2.79 10.51 6.74
C ASN A 310 3.28 10.44 5.29
N GLU A 311 3.01 11.47 4.47
CA GLU A 311 3.37 11.52 3.04
C GLU A 311 2.71 10.43 2.16
N MET A 312 1.64 9.79 2.62
CA MET A 312 0.94 8.70 1.94
C MET A 312 -0.17 9.14 0.99
N PHE A 313 -0.31 10.45 0.74
CA PHE A 313 -1.31 11.00 -0.19
C PHE A 313 -2.75 10.58 0.16
N SER A 314 -3.06 10.56 1.45
CA SER A 314 -4.37 10.23 2.00
C SER A 314 -4.54 10.95 3.34
N ASP A 315 -5.72 11.53 3.59
CA ASP A 315 -6.09 12.04 4.91
C ASP A 315 -6.58 10.93 5.85
N PHE A 316 -6.62 9.69 5.34
CA PHE A 316 -7.11 8.49 6.04
C PHE A 316 -8.52 8.65 6.59
N ARG A 317 -9.32 9.54 5.98
CA ARG A 317 -10.74 9.72 6.27
C ARG A 317 -11.58 9.04 5.19
N GLN A 318 -12.80 8.73 5.57
CA GLN A 318 -13.77 8.07 4.72
C GLN A 318 -14.61 9.13 3.99
N HIS A 319 -14.76 9.01 2.67
CA HIS A 319 -15.43 10.01 1.84
C HIS A 319 -16.45 9.38 0.90
N VAL A 320 -17.48 10.14 0.51
CA VAL A 320 -18.42 9.75 -0.55
C VAL A 320 -18.12 10.59 -1.80
N ILE A 321 -17.50 9.98 -2.80
CA ILE A 321 -17.16 10.66 -4.08
C ILE A 321 -18.09 10.28 -5.25
N GLY A 322 -19.10 9.43 -4.99
CA GLY A 322 -20.13 9.08 -5.98
C GLY A 322 -19.68 8.15 -7.11
N VAL A 323 -18.66 7.31 -6.86
CA VAL A 323 -18.24 6.28 -7.83
C VAL A 323 -19.33 5.21 -7.95
N PRO A 324 -19.68 4.76 -9.17
CA PRO A 324 -20.65 3.68 -9.35
C PRO A 324 -20.24 2.39 -8.64
N GLN A 325 -21.20 1.74 -7.98
CA GLN A 325 -21.02 0.42 -7.41
C GLN A 325 -20.87 -0.62 -8.52
N VAL A 326 -19.88 -1.51 -8.39
CA VAL A 326 -19.61 -2.57 -9.36
C VAL A 326 -19.84 -3.91 -8.69
N VAL A 327 -20.82 -4.66 -9.19
CA VAL A 327 -21.16 -5.99 -8.69
C VAL A 327 -20.75 -7.02 -9.73
N PRO A 328 -19.94 -8.02 -9.36
CA PRO A 328 -19.51 -9.05 -10.29
C PRO A 328 -20.69 -9.98 -10.64
N SER A 329 -20.78 -10.41 -11.90
CA SER A 329 -21.77 -11.41 -12.33
C SER A 329 -21.47 -12.82 -11.79
N PHE A 330 -20.24 -13.06 -11.34
CA PHE A 330 -19.78 -14.29 -10.70
C PHE A 330 -18.97 -13.94 -9.46
N GLY A 331 -19.54 -14.21 -8.28
CA GLY A 331 -18.94 -13.91 -6.98
C GLY A 331 -19.30 -14.94 -5.90
N ASN A 332 -18.60 -14.87 -4.78
CA ASN A 332 -18.77 -15.77 -3.62
C ASN A 332 -19.15 -15.02 -2.34
N VAL A 333 -19.43 -13.72 -2.45
CA VAL A 333 -19.90 -12.87 -1.35
C VAL A 333 -21.29 -12.32 -1.64
N THR A 334 -22.05 -12.09 -0.59
CA THR A 334 -23.35 -11.41 -0.70
C THR A 334 -23.15 -9.92 -0.47
N PHE A 335 -23.60 -9.10 -1.43
CA PHE A 335 -23.62 -7.65 -1.27
C PHE A 335 -24.80 -7.22 -0.40
N ASN A 336 -24.72 -6.01 0.17
CA ASN A 336 -25.80 -5.41 0.94
C ASN A 336 -26.95 -4.95 0.03
N GLY A 337 -28.00 -4.41 0.68
CA GLY A 337 -29.17 -3.89 -0.01
C GLY A 337 -30.22 -4.97 -0.31
N THR A 338 -31.44 -4.53 -0.59
CA THR A 338 -32.56 -5.45 -0.89
C THR A 338 -32.36 -6.24 -2.19
N ALA A 339 -31.61 -5.66 -3.13
CA ALA A 339 -31.26 -6.32 -4.40
C ALA A 339 -29.88 -7.01 -4.35
N ALA A 340 -29.23 -7.08 -3.18
CA ALA A 340 -27.89 -7.67 -3.00
C ALA A 340 -26.88 -7.14 -4.02
N ASN A 341 -26.81 -5.81 -4.15
CA ASN A 341 -26.00 -5.13 -5.15
C ASN A 341 -25.34 -3.83 -4.63
N GLU A 342 -25.33 -3.62 -3.32
CA GLU A 342 -24.77 -2.42 -2.68
C GLU A 342 -23.60 -2.83 -1.77
N ASP A 343 -22.50 -2.08 -1.81
CA ASP A 343 -21.49 -2.12 -0.74
C ASP A 343 -21.69 -0.89 0.14
N PHE A 344 -22.19 -1.09 1.36
CA PHE A 344 -22.50 0.00 2.28
C PHE A 344 -21.26 0.71 2.84
N GLY A 345 -20.04 0.20 2.60
CA GLY A 345 -18.80 0.86 3.01
C GLY A 345 -18.66 0.92 4.54
N LEU A 346 -18.41 2.12 5.08
CA LEU A 346 -18.22 2.37 6.51
C LEU A 346 -19.45 1.98 7.36
N GLU A 347 -20.67 2.06 6.85
CA GLU A 347 -21.87 1.62 7.60
C GLU A 347 -21.80 0.15 8.02
N GLN A 348 -21.09 -0.71 7.27
CA GLN A 348 -20.87 -2.10 7.68
C GLN A 348 -20.11 -2.22 9.01
N VAL A 349 -19.35 -1.18 9.37
CA VAL A 349 -18.56 -1.11 10.59
C VAL A 349 -19.31 -0.35 11.68
N THR A 350 -19.93 0.78 11.33
CA THR A 350 -20.55 1.68 12.32
C THR A 350 -22.01 1.34 12.63
N GLY A 351 -22.68 0.63 11.73
CA GLY A 351 -24.13 0.40 11.77
C GLY A 351 -24.95 1.68 11.53
N ASN A 352 -24.31 2.80 11.22
CA ASN A 352 -24.97 4.09 11.03
C ASN A 352 -25.21 4.37 9.54
N SER A 353 -26.49 4.47 9.16
CA SER A 353 -26.89 4.75 7.77
C SER A 353 -26.37 6.08 7.21
N THR A 354 -25.93 7.03 8.04
CA THR A 354 -25.29 8.27 7.53
C THR A 354 -23.90 8.01 6.95
N ASP A 355 -23.26 6.90 7.32
CA ASP A 355 -21.92 6.52 6.88
C ASP A 355 -21.95 5.63 5.63
N ARG A 356 -23.15 5.39 5.09
CA ARG A 356 -23.35 4.58 3.90
C ARG A 356 -22.55 5.16 2.72
N TYR A 357 -21.84 4.28 2.01
CA TYR A 357 -21.01 4.61 0.85
C TYR A 357 -19.77 5.45 1.13
N MET A 358 -19.39 5.61 2.40
CA MET A 358 -18.07 6.16 2.73
C MET A 358 -17.01 5.07 2.63
N PHE A 359 -15.90 5.39 1.96
CA PHE A 359 -14.72 4.54 1.78
C PHE A 359 -13.42 5.35 1.97
#